data_AF-A0A662SDG0-F1
#
_entry.id   AF-A0A662SDG0-F1
#
_cell.length_a   1.000
_cell.length_b   1.000
_cell.length_c   1.000
_cell.angle_alpha   90.00
_cell.angle_beta   90.00
_cell.angle_gamma   90.00
#
_symmetry.space_group_name_H-M   'P 1'
#
loop_
_entity.id
_entity.type
_entity.pdbx_description
1 polymer ?
#
loop_
_entity_poly.entity_id
_entity_poly.type
_entity_poly.pdbx_seq_one_letter_code
_entity_poly.pdbx_strand_id
1 'polypeptide(L)'
;MTDIGVFEKIVGVLQRSENRSMTLDELKEQLKSLGEDLESKQILKYLLKLEVMGLIIVRELKRRVYKIVLSKGSISLPTFDEE
;
A
#
# COMPACT_ATOMS: atom_id res chain seq x y z
N MET A 1 -6.63 -4.67 15.16
CA MET A 1 -5.64 -4.58 14.06
C MET A 1 -5.11 -3.17 14.06
N THR A 2 -3.90 -2.99 14.61
CA THR A 2 -3.17 -1.71 14.59
C THR A 2 -2.87 -1.34 13.13
N ASP A 3 -3.00 -0.05 12.77
CA ASP A 3 -2.74 0.48 11.41
C ASP A 3 -1.41 -0.03 10.82
N ILE A 4 -0.42 -0.31 11.69
CA ILE A 4 0.92 -0.82 11.37
C ILE A 4 0.86 -2.11 10.55
N GLY A 5 0.07 -3.10 10.96
CA GLY A 5 0.01 -4.40 10.27
C GLY A 5 -0.54 -4.31 8.84
N VAL A 6 -1.42 -3.33 8.58
CA VAL A 6 -1.96 -3.08 7.24
C VAL A 6 -0.88 -2.44 6.35
N PHE A 7 -0.07 -1.52 6.87
CA PHE A 7 1.03 -0.91 6.12
C PHE A 7 2.06 -1.94 5.67
N GLU A 8 2.48 -2.83 6.57
CA GLU A 8 3.43 -3.89 6.24
C GLU A 8 2.89 -4.81 5.16
N LYS A 9 1.60 -5.16 5.23
CA LYS A 9 0.94 -5.96 4.19
C LYS A 9 0.91 -5.22 2.85
N ILE A 10 0.52 -3.95 2.81
CA ILE A 10 0.49 -3.15 1.57
C ILE A 10 1.89 -3.08 0.94
N VAL A 11 2.90 -2.71 1.73
CA VAL A 11 4.30 -2.62 1.26
C VAL A 11 4.81 -3.99 0.82
N GLY A 12 4.53 -5.04 1.58
CA GLY A 12 4.92 -6.42 1.25
C GLY A 12 4.28 -6.93 -0.05
N VAL A 13 3.01 -6.62 -0.29
CA VAL A 13 2.34 -6.92 -1.57
C VAL A 13 2.99 -6.14 -2.72
N LEU A 14 3.28 -4.85 -2.53
CA LEU A 14 3.97 -4.02 -3.53
C LEU A 14 5.38 -4.52 -3.84
N GLN A 15 6.13 -4.98 -2.83
CA GLN A 15 7.47 -5.55 -3.01
C GLN A 15 7.45 -6.87 -3.76
N ARG A 16 6.42 -7.70 -3.54
CA ARG A 16 6.22 -8.97 -4.26
C ARG A 16 5.72 -8.80 -5.70
N SER A 17 5.17 -7.63 -6.03
CA SER A 17 4.76 -7.34 -7.41
C SER A 17 5.98 -7.21 -8.31
N GLU A 18 5.95 -7.93 -9.44
CA GLU A 18 7.03 -8.01 -10.44
C GLU A 18 7.49 -6.62 -10.92
N ASN A 19 6.55 -5.67 -11.02
CA ASN A 19 6.81 -4.31 -11.46
C ASN A 19 6.93 -3.30 -10.32
N ARG A 20 6.91 -3.74 -9.06
CA ARG A 20 6.78 -2.90 -7.87
C ARG A 20 5.65 -1.87 -7.99
N SER A 21 4.62 -2.23 -8.76
CA SER A 21 3.49 -1.37 -9.05
C SER A 21 2.24 -2.20 -9.25
N MET A 22 1.09 -1.67 -8.87
CA MET A 22 -0.22 -2.30 -9.04
C MET A 22 -1.32 -1.27 -9.01
N THR A 23 -2.51 -1.65 -9.46
CA THR A 23 -3.72 -0.87 -9.32
C THR A 23 -4.33 -1.01 -7.94
N LEU A 24 -5.20 -0.06 -7.56
CA LEU A 24 -5.93 -0.12 -6.30
C LEU A 24 -6.78 -1.40 -6.17
N ASP A 25 -7.41 -1.83 -7.27
CA ASP A 25 -8.22 -3.05 -7.31
C ASP A 25 -7.36 -4.30 -7.09
N GLU A 26 -6.22 -4.42 -7.79
CA GLU A 26 -5.26 -5.52 -7.56
C GLU A 26 -4.74 -5.54 -6.13
N LEU A 27 -4.39 -4.37 -5.57
CA LEU A 27 -3.96 -4.26 -4.17
C LEU A 27 -5.05 -4.75 -3.22
N LYS A 28 -6.31 -4.36 -3.47
CA LYS A 28 -7.44 -4.76 -2.65
C LYS A 28 -7.67 -6.28 -2.71
N GLU A 29 -7.60 -6.88 -3.90
CA GLU A 29 -7.74 -8.33 -4.05
C GLU A 29 -6.62 -9.09 -3.32
N GLN A 30 -5.38 -8.61 -3.43
CA GLN A 30 -4.23 -9.18 -2.72
C GLN A 30 -4.38 -9.06 -1.20
N LEU A 31 -4.79 -7.89 -0.68
CA LEU A 31 -5.05 -7.68 0.74
C LEU A 31 -6.16 -8.62 1.23
N LYS A 32 -7.25 -8.75 0.47
CA LYS A 32 -8.34 -9.66 0.78
C LYS A 32 -7.87 -11.12 0.84
N SER A 33 -7.01 -11.54 -0.09
CA SER A 33 -6.39 -12.87 -0.07
C SER A 33 -5.50 -13.10 1.17
N LEU A 34 -4.99 -12.04 1.80
CA LEU A 34 -4.22 -12.07 3.05
C LEU A 34 -5.11 -11.94 4.30
N GLY A 35 -6.43 -12.01 4.13
CA GLY A 35 -7.41 -11.88 5.21
C GLY A 35 -7.74 -10.43 5.60
N GLU A 36 -7.27 -9.44 4.83
CA GLU A 36 -7.58 -8.01 5.03
C GLU A 36 -8.70 -7.58 4.10
N ASP A 37 -9.96 -7.71 4.53
CA ASP A 37 -11.11 -7.20 3.79
C ASP A 37 -11.35 -5.72 4.14
N LEU A 38 -10.56 -4.84 3.53
CA LEU A 38 -10.61 -3.40 3.77
C LEU A 38 -11.44 -2.67 2.70
N GLU A 39 -12.13 -1.61 3.13
CA GLU A 39 -12.82 -0.74 2.19
C GLU A 39 -11.83 0.06 1.34
N SER A 40 -12.20 0.36 0.08
CA SER A 40 -11.36 1.16 -0.82
C SER A 40 -10.98 2.52 -0.22
N LYS A 41 -11.87 3.14 0.60
CA LYS A 41 -11.57 4.38 1.31
C LYS A 41 -10.48 4.22 2.38
N GLN A 42 -10.48 3.09 3.09
CA GLN A 42 -9.46 2.79 4.10
C GLN A 42 -8.11 2.57 3.42
N ILE A 43 -8.08 1.76 2.36
CA ILE A 43 -6.86 1.51 1.57
C ILE A 43 -6.30 2.84 1.05
N LEU A 44 -7.13 3.72 0.48
CA LEU A 44 -6.70 5.04 0.03
C LEU A 44 -6.10 5.88 1.17
N LYS A 45 -6.67 5.84 2.38
CA LYS A 45 -6.12 6.54 3.55
C LYS A 45 -4.72 6.01 3.91
N TYR A 46 -4.50 4.70 3.85
CA TYR A 46 -3.18 4.11 4.07
C TYR A 46 -2.19 4.48 2.96
N LEU A 47 -2.63 4.44 1.70
CA LEU A 47 -1.78 4.83 0.56
C LEU A 47 -1.36 6.31 0.66
N LEU A 48 -2.26 7.21 1.03
CA LEU A 48 -1.93 8.62 1.26
C LEU A 48 -0.89 8.78 2.37
N LYS A 49 -1.02 8.04 3.48
CA LYS A 49 -0.02 8.07 4.56
C LYS A 49 1.36 7.56 4.06
N LEU A 50 1.38 6.46 3.31
CA LEU A 50 2.62 5.91 2.73
C LEU A 50 3.26 6.84 1.69
N GLU A 51 2.44 7.57 0.93
CA GLU A 51 2.90 8.57 -0.04
C GLU A 51 3.50 9.79 0.66
N VAL A 52 2.87 10.27 1.73
CA VAL A 52 3.42 11.35 2.58
C VAL A 52 4.75 10.94 3.22
N MET A 53 4.91 9.66 3.59
CA MET A 53 6.18 9.10 4.06
C MET A 53 7.22 8.90 2.96
N GLY A 54 6.86 9.10 1.68
CA GLY A 54 7.75 8.91 0.53
C GLY A 54 8.01 7.45 0.15
N LEU A 55 7.27 6.50 0.74
CA LEU A 55 7.45 5.06 0.50
C LEU A 55 6.84 4.60 -0.82
N ILE A 56 5.76 5.25 -1.24
CA ILE A 56 5.07 4.96 -2.49
C ILE A 56 4.74 6.25 -3.24
N ILE A 57 4.36 6.08 -4.50
CA ILE A 57 3.81 7.13 -5.35
C ILE A 57 2.46 6.63 -5.86
N VAL A 58 1.41 7.42 -5.68
CA VAL A 58 0.07 7.11 -6.20
C VAL A 58 -0.19 7.98 -7.43
N ARG A 59 -0.45 7.34 -8.58
CA ARG A 59 -0.78 8.03 -9.83
C ARG A 59 -2.19 7.67 -10.28
N GLU A 60 -3.04 8.66 -10.50
CA GLU A 60 -4.31 8.41 -11.19
C GLU A 60 -4.05 8.15 -12.68
N LEU A 61 -4.48 6.99 -13.18
CA LEU A 61 -4.34 6.62 -14.60
C LEU A 61 -5.58 7.02 -15.41
N LYS A 62 -6.76 6.70 -14.87
CA LYS A 62 -8.08 6.95 -15.46
C LYS A 62 -9.05 7.23 -14.33
N ARG A 63 -10.26 7.69 -14.66
CA ARG A 63 -11.31 8.01 -13.69
C ARG A 63 -11.48 6.86 -12.68
N ARG A 64 -11.09 7.09 -11.42
CA ARG A 64 -11.10 6.12 -10.30
C ARG A 64 -10.13 4.94 -10.39
N VAL A 65 -9.16 4.98 -11.29
CA VAL A 65 -8.10 3.96 -11.41
C VAL A 65 -6.78 4.57 -10.95
N TYR A 66 -6.25 4.07 -9.83
CA TYR A 66 -5.00 4.52 -9.25
C TYR A 66 -3.93 3.45 -9.42
N LYS A 67 -2.76 3.85 -9.90
CA LYS A 67 -1.54 3.04 -9.96
C LYS A 67 -0.66 3.43 -8.78
N ILE A 68 -0.41 2.47 -7.91
CA ILE A 68 0.54 2.56 -6.82
C ILE A 68 1.89 2.07 -7.32
N VAL A 69 2.95 2.82 -7.03
CA VAL A 69 4.34 2.47 -7.36
C VAL A 69 5.18 2.55 -6.10
N LEU A 70 5.97 1.52 -5.83
CA LEU A 70 6.91 1.50 -4.71
C LEU A 70 8.13 2.39 -5.03
N SER A 71 8.48 3.32 -4.14
CA SER A 71 9.70 4.12 -4.28
C SER A 71 10.94 3.20 -4.16
N LYS A 72 11.94 3.43 -5.04
CA LYS A 72 13.13 2.55 -5.17
C LYS A 72 14.12 2.61 -4.00
N GLY A 73 13.95 3.52 -3.04
CA GLY A 73 14.77 3.55 -1.83
C GLY A 73 14.41 2.36 -0.94
N SER A 74 15.40 1.65 -0.41
CA SER A 74 15.20 0.56 0.56
C SER A 74 14.19 1.00 1.61
N ILE A 75 12.98 0.43 1.55
CA ILE A 75 11.91 0.72 2.50
C ILE A 75 12.25 -0.05 3.76
N SER A 76 13.07 0.55 4.62
CA SER A 76 12.96 0.29 6.04
C SER A 76 11.64 0.92 6.46
N LEU A 77 10.61 0.11 6.61
CA LEU A 77 9.45 0.53 7.39
C LEU A 77 10.01 1.05 8.72
N PRO A 78 9.70 2.29 9.14
CA PRO A 78 10.04 2.70 10.48
C PRO A 78 9.42 1.65 11.40
N THR A 79 10.25 0.97 12.17
CA THR A 79 9.79 0.12 13.27
C THR A 79 9.00 1.07 14.16
N PHE A 80 7.68 1.06 14.03
CA PHE A 80 6.82 1.74 14.98
C PHE A 80 6.90 0.87 16.23
N ASP A 81 7.91 1.14 17.06
CA ASP A 81 7.88 0.73 18.45
C ASP A 81 6.56 1.28 19.02
N GLU A 82 5.63 0.36 19.31
CA GLU A 82 4.44 0.64 20.10
C GLU A 82 4.92 0.96 21.53
N GLU A 83 5.09 2.25 21.85
CA GLU A 83 5.23 2.75 23.21
C GLU A 83 3.88 3.17 23.79
#